data_AF-A0A838PHC8-F1
#
_entry.id   AF-A0A838PHC8-F1
#
_cell.length_a   1.000
_cell.length_b   1.000
_cell.length_c   1.000
_cell.angle_alpha   90.00
_cell.angle_beta   90.00
_cell.angle_gamma   90.00
#
_symmetry.space_group_name_H-M   'P 1'
#
loop_
_entity.id
_entity.type
_entity.pdbx_description
1 polymer ?
#
loop_
_entity_poly.entity_id
_entity_poly.type
_entity_poly.pdbx_seq_one_letter_code
_entity_poly.pdbx_strand_id
1 'polypeptide(L)'
;ATGQVIKQGRLHGAIDKYFSSPVAADDKVFLIGQGGQVSVLRAAGDWQVLGVNELDDEVFATPAIADGQIYIRTRSAMYCFGA
;
A
#
# COMPACT_ATOMS: atom_id res chain seq x y z
N ALA A 1 -18.39 15.77 4.19
CA ALA A 1 -17.38 14.92 4.83
C ALA A 1 -17.43 15.16 6.34
N THR A 2 -17.87 14.17 7.13
CA THR A 2 -18.12 14.32 8.59
C THR A 2 -16.94 13.87 9.45
N GLY A 3 -15.93 13.21 8.86
CA GLY A 3 -14.83 12.58 9.60
C GLY A 3 -15.24 11.32 10.35
N GLN A 4 -16.48 10.84 10.20
CA GLN A 4 -16.92 9.60 10.83
C GLN A 4 -16.17 8.40 10.26
N VAL A 5 -15.72 7.52 11.15
CA VAL A 5 -15.06 6.27 10.79
C VAL A 5 -16.07 5.32 10.16
N ILE A 6 -15.80 4.88 8.93
CA ILE A 6 -16.66 3.93 8.20
C ILE A 6 -16.34 2.49 8.58
N LYS A 7 -15.06 2.16 8.68
CA LYS A 7 -14.55 0.83 9.04
C LYS A 7 -13.16 0.95 9.65
N GLN A 8 -12.86 0.10 10.63
CA GLN A 8 -11.54 -0.04 11.24
C GLN A 8 -11.18 -1.51 11.34
N GLY A 9 -9.92 -1.85 11.05
CA GLY A 9 -9.42 -3.21 11.14
C GLY A 9 -7.90 -3.25 11.06
N ARG A 10 -7.33 -4.43 11.26
CA ARG A 10 -5.91 -4.69 11.02
C ARG A 10 -5.76 -5.50 9.75
N LEU A 11 -4.67 -5.27 9.03
CA LEU A 11 -4.25 -6.14 7.94
C LEU A 11 -3.76 -7.45 8.55
N HIS A 12 -4.32 -8.57 8.09
CA HIS A 12 -3.87 -9.91 8.46
C HIS A 12 -2.89 -10.41 7.39
N GLY A 13 -1.83 -11.11 7.82
CA GLY A 13 -0.75 -11.58 6.94
C GLY A 13 0.35 -10.56 6.64
N ALA A 14 0.22 -9.34 7.17
CA ALA A 14 1.10 -8.22 6.88
C ALA A 14 1.43 -7.42 8.17
N ILE A 15 1.85 -8.13 9.23
CA ILE A 15 2.15 -7.57 10.55
C ILE A 15 3.59 -7.07 10.55
N ASP A 16 3.78 -5.84 10.10
CA ASP A 16 5.06 -5.17 10.14
C ASP A 16 4.90 -3.70 10.54
N LYS A 17 6.01 -3.04 10.86
CA LYS A 17 6.04 -1.59 11.09
C LYS A 17 5.72 -0.88 9.78
N TYR A 18 4.91 0.15 9.84
CA TYR A 18 4.59 0.99 8.69
C TYR A 18 5.26 2.36 8.87
N PHE A 19 6.25 2.65 8.03
CA PHE A 19 6.85 3.98 7.90
C PHE A 19 6.33 4.70 6.65
N SER A 20 6.01 3.94 5.60
CA SER A 20 5.34 4.43 4.40
C SER A 20 3.91 4.87 4.71
N SER A 21 3.50 6.01 4.17
CA SER A 21 2.09 6.40 4.19
C SER A 21 1.28 5.57 3.18
N PRO A 22 -0.03 5.34 3.41
CA PRO A 22 -0.91 4.78 2.40
C PRO A 22 -1.11 5.75 1.23
N VAL A 23 -1.25 5.21 0.02
CA VAL A 23 -1.66 5.97 -1.17
C VAL A 23 -2.84 5.31 -1.85
N ALA A 24 -3.66 6.09 -2.56
CA ALA A 24 -4.85 5.59 -3.24
C ALA A 24 -4.90 6.02 -4.71
N ALA A 25 -5.20 5.08 -5.59
CA ALA A 25 -5.44 5.29 -7.02
C ALA A 25 -6.18 4.07 -7.58
N ASP A 26 -6.88 4.25 -8.71
CA ASP A 26 -7.51 3.15 -9.46
C ASP A 26 -8.38 2.22 -8.60
N ASP A 27 -9.27 2.82 -7.79
CA ASP A 27 -10.14 2.16 -6.81
C ASP A 27 -9.42 1.24 -5.81
N LYS A 28 -8.13 1.51 -5.57
CA LYS A 28 -7.27 0.75 -4.66
C LYS A 28 -6.59 1.66 -3.65
N VAL A 29 -6.27 1.08 -2.48
CA VAL A 29 -5.38 1.66 -1.47
C VAL A 29 -4.18 0.73 -1.30
N PHE A 30 -2.99 1.29 -1.41
CA PHE A 30 -1.72 0.57 -1.28
C PHE A 30 -1.09 0.90 0.07
N LEU A 31 -0.75 -0.14 0.82
CA LEU A 31 -0.05 -0.02 2.10
C LEU A 31 1.21 -0.87 2.04
N ILE A 32 2.35 -0.29 2.42
CA ILE A 32 3.64 -0.99 2.37
C ILE A 32 4.24 -1.04 3.77
N GLY A 33 4.46 -2.26 4.26
CA GLY A 33 5.18 -2.50 5.51
C GLY A 33 6.70 -2.40 5.33
N GLN A 34 7.42 -2.23 6.43
CA GLN A 34 8.87 -2.02 6.43
C GLN A 34 9.62 -3.10 5.66
N GLY A 35 9.24 -4.37 5.78
CA GLY A 35 9.89 -5.51 5.15
C GLY A 35 9.58 -5.68 3.66
N GLY A 36 8.80 -4.78 3.05
CA GLY A 36 8.49 -4.83 1.62
C GLY A 36 7.15 -5.48 1.27
N GLN A 37 6.39 -5.94 2.26
CA GLN A 37 5.02 -6.42 2.08
C GLN A 37 4.09 -5.31 1.56
N VAL A 38 3.53 -5.49 0.37
CA VAL A 38 2.59 -4.57 -0.29
C VAL A 38 1.18 -5.15 -0.20
N SER A 39 0.37 -4.60 0.69
CA SER A 39 -1.06 -4.89 0.79
C SER A 39 -1.86 -3.97 -0.12
N VAL A 40 -2.73 -4.56 -0.95
CA VAL A 40 -3.63 -3.84 -1.86
C VAL A 40 -5.06 -4.02 -1.40
N LEU A 41 -5.75 -2.93 -1.09
CA LEU A 41 -7.15 -2.95 -0.67
C LEU A 41 -8.04 -2.35 -1.75
N ARG A 42 -9.29 -2.80 -1.83
CA ARG A 42 -10.34 -2.06 -2.55
C ARG A 42 -10.64 -0.77 -1.80
N ALA A 43 -10.64 0.38 -2.49
CA ALA A 43 -10.98 1.68 -1.93
C ALA A 43 -12.50 1.85 -1.74
N ALA A 44 -13.06 1.12 -0.77
CA ALA A 44 -14.48 1.16 -0.41
C ALA A 44 -14.65 1.20 1.11
N GLY A 45 -15.82 1.65 1.57
CA GLY A 45 -16.15 1.67 3.01
C GLY A 45 -16.05 0.28 3.65
N ASP A 46 -16.57 -0.73 2.95
CA ASP A 46 -16.35 -2.14 3.28
C ASP A 46 -15.16 -2.71 2.49
N TRP A 47 -13.97 -2.15 2.73
CA TRP A 47 -12.75 -2.56 2.02
C TRP A 47 -12.49 -4.06 2.17
N GLN A 48 -11.84 -4.61 1.14
CA GLN A 48 -11.38 -6.00 1.07
C GLN A 48 -9.91 -6.02 0.66
N VAL A 49 -9.15 -6.97 1.19
CA VAL A 49 -7.78 -7.24 0.72
C VAL A 49 -7.88 -7.89 -0.66
N LEU A 50 -7.38 -7.21 -1.68
CA LEU A 50 -7.31 -7.72 -3.05
C LEU A 50 -6.08 -8.61 -3.25
N GLY A 51 -5.00 -8.32 -2.53
CA GLY A 51 -3.79 -9.12 -2.55
C GLY A 51 -2.73 -8.60 -1.59
N VAL A 52 -1.76 -9.46 -1.30
CA VAL A 52 -0.53 -9.14 -0.55
C VAL A 52 0.65 -9.66 -1.38
N ASN A 53 1.63 -8.80 -1.65
CA ASN A 53 2.80 -9.12 -2.46
C ASN A 53 4.07 -8.81 -1.67
N GLU A 54 5.17 -9.49 -1.97
CA GLU A 54 6.46 -9.27 -1.33
C GLU A 54 7.44 -8.64 -2.31
N LEU A 55 8.24 -7.68 -1.83
CA LEU A 55 9.34 -7.07 -2.58
C LEU A 55 10.72 -7.59 -2.13
N ASP A 56 10.77 -8.41 -1.08
CA ASP A 56 11.99 -8.99 -0.48
C ASP A 56 13.08 -7.96 -0.15
N ASP A 57 12.68 -6.72 0.16
CA ASP A 57 13.58 -5.62 0.51
C ASP A 57 12.85 -4.55 1.34
N GLU A 58 13.59 -3.82 2.16
CA GLU A 58 12.99 -2.87 3.09
C GLU A 58 12.45 -1.62 2.39
N VAL A 59 11.30 -1.13 2.85
CA VAL A 59 10.64 0.09 2.35
C VAL A 59 10.39 1.06 3.50
N PHE A 60 10.88 2.29 3.33
CA PHE A 60 10.63 3.41 4.24
C PHE A 60 9.91 4.58 3.57
N ALA A 61 9.96 4.65 2.24
CA ALA A 61 9.41 5.74 1.47
C ALA A 61 7.93 5.48 1.12
N THR A 62 7.13 6.54 1.15
CA THR A 62 5.77 6.54 0.58
C THR A 62 5.84 6.35 -0.94
N PRO A 63 5.06 5.44 -1.54
CA PRO A 63 5.00 5.28 -2.99
C PRO A 63 4.60 6.56 -3.70
N ALA A 64 5.15 6.78 -4.89
CA ALA A 64 4.73 7.86 -5.77
C ALA A 64 3.82 7.32 -6.88
N ILE A 65 2.79 8.09 -7.26
CA ILE A 65 1.90 7.76 -8.37
C ILE A 65 2.07 8.84 -9.42
N ALA A 66 2.44 8.44 -10.64
CA ALA A 66 2.60 9.34 -11.79
C ALA A 66 2.42 8.54 -13.09
N ASP A 67 1.82 9.17 -14.10
CA ASP A 67 1.69 8.62 -15.46
C ASP A 67 1.12 7.18 -15.51
N GLY A 68 0.06 6.94 -14.74
CA GLY A 68 -0.61 5.64 -14.66
C GLY A 68 0.19 4.55 -13.94
N GLN A 69 1.32 4.91 -13.32
CA GLN A 69 2.24 3.99 -12.67
C GLN A 69 2.39 4.30 -11.18
N ILE A 70 2.71 3.27 -10.40
CA ILE A 70 3.13 3.37 -9.01
C ILE A 70 4.61 3.02 -8.90
N TYR A 71 5.36 3.91 -8.25
CA TYR A 71 6.79 3.78 -8.03
C TYR A 71 7.04 3.50 -6.55
N ILE A 72 7.79 2.44 -6.27
CA ILE A 72 8.12 2.02 -4.91
C ILE A 72 9.65 2.01 -4.77
N ARG A 73 10.16 2.86 -3.89
CA ARG A 73 11.58 2.89 -3.51
C ARG A 73 11.80 1.95 -2.34
N THR A 74 12.46 0.82 -2.59
CA THR A 74 13.02 -0.02 -1.54
C THR A 74 14.41 0.50 -1.14
N ARG A 75 15.04 -0.12 -0.14
CA ARG A 75 16.40 0.22 0.29
C ARG A 75 17.39 0.07 -0.87
N SER A 76 17.31 -1.00 -1.62
CA SER A 76 18.26 -1.33 -2.69
C SER A 76 17.80 -0.89 -4.08
N ALA A 77 16.51 -0.96 -4.40
CA ALA A 77 15.98 -0.79 -5.76
C ALA A 77 14.82 0.21 -5.87
N MET A 78 14.42 0.53 -7.09
CA MET A 78 13.19 1.25 -7.40
C MET A 78 12.38 0.40 -8.35
N TYR A 79 11.15 0.07 -7.96
CA TYR A 79 10.19 -0.67 -8.78
C TYR A 79 9.18 0.28 -9.41
N CYS A 80 8.72 -0.09 -10.59
CA CYS A 80 7.61 0.56 -11.28
C CYS A 80 6.55 -0.51 -11.60
N PHE A 81 5.31 -0.26 -11.20
CA PHE A 81 4.16 -1.10 -11.56
C PHE A 81 3.12 -0.25 -12.28
N GLY A 82 2.55 -0.80 -13.35
CA GLY A 82 1.56 -0.15 -14.20
C GLY A 82 1.22 -1.08 -15.37
N ALA A 83 0.17 -0.74 -16.12
CA ALA A 83 -0.20 -1.41 -17.36
C ALA A 83 0.10 -0.50 -18.56
#